data_AF-A0A954UDZ2-F1
#
_entry.id   AF-A0A954UDZ2-F1
#
_cell.length_a   1.000
_cell.length_b   1.000
_cell.length_c   1.000
_cell.angle_alpha   90.00
_cell.angle_beta   90.00
_cell.angle_gamma   90.00
#
_symmetry.space_group_name_H-M   'P 1'
#
loop_
_entity.id
_entity.type
_entity.pdbx_description
1 polymer ?
#
loop_
_entity_poly.entity_id
_entity_poly.type
_entity_poly.pdbx_seq_one_letter_code
_entity_poly.pdbx_strand_id
1 'polypeptide(L)'
;MSINTVRPLIFFFGIAILCAFGASNARAANTRPNVLLILADDLGFSDLGCYGGEIDTPNLDRLAAGGLRYTQFYNTARCWPTRAAILTGYYAQQVRRDGFSRQEHGARNQRPEWARLLPEFLRPHGYRSYHSGKWHVDGLPVAQGFDRSYYLQDQGRFFNPRRHYEDDKLLEPVAPGSDYYATISIADHAIRCLQDHAQHHAGKPFFHYLAFTAPHFPLHALPQDIAKYRQRYRVGWDKLRAARWQRIQELGIIDGQLSDVEREIGPPYHFPEALEKLGPGEINRPLGWLD
;
A
#
# COMPACT_ATOMS: atom_id res chain seq x y z
N MET A 1 -8.59 66.76 -67.55
CA MET A 1 -10.05 66.60 -67.75
C MET A 1 -10.66 66.56 -66.36
N SER A 2 -11.45 67.58 -66.03
CA SER A 2 -12.13 67.76 -64.75
C SER A 2 -13.14 66.63 -64.51
N ILE A 3 -13.41 66.29 -63.25
CA ILE A 3 -14.76 66.24 -62.66
C ILE A 3 -14.62 66.02 -61.15
N ASN A 4 -15.12 67.01 -60.40
CA ASN A 4 -15.46 66.98 -58.98
C ASN A 4 -16.36 65.77 -58.65
N THR A 5 -16.41 65.32 -57.39
CA THR A 5 -17.63 65.45 -56.57
C THR A 5 -17.51 64.84 -55.16
N VAL A 6 -17.85 65.69 -54.18
CA VAL A 6 -18.75 65.43 -53.04
C VAL A 6 -18.33 64.40 -51.98
N ARG A 7 -18.01 64.92 -50.79
CA ARG A 7 -18.17 64.24 -49.49
C ARG A 7 -19.64 64.27 -49.07
N PRO A 8 -20.15 63.20 -48.43
CA PRO A 8 -21.17 63.34 -47.41
C PRO A 8 -20.65 62.91 -46.03
N LEU A 9 -21.04 63.71 -45.04
CA LEU A 9 -21.06 63.45 -43.61
C LEU A 9 -21.62 62.05 -43.31
N ILE A 10 -20.90 61.27 -42.49
CA ILE A 10 -21.50 60.14 -41.76
C ILE A 10 -21.47 60.48 -40.27
N PHE A 11 -22.67 60.45 -39.71
CA PHE A 11 -23.06 60.72 -38.35
C PHE A 11 -22.27 59.90 -37.32
N PHE A 12 -21.80 60.60 -36.28
CA PHE A 12 -21.50 60.00 -34.98
C PHE A 12 -22.80 59.51 -34.35
N PHE A 13 -22.94 58.19 -34.17
CA PHE A 13 -23.85 57.64 -33.16
C PHE A 13 -23.07 56.62 -32.33
N GLY A 14 -22.90 56.95 -31.05
CA GLY A 14 -22.16 56.15 -30.10
C GLY A 14 -22.89 54.86 -29.77
N ILE A 15 -22.11 53.80 -29.62
CA ILE A 15 -22.36 52.77 -28.61
C ILE A 15 -20.99 52.46 -28.01
N ALA A 16 -20.66 53.14 -26.90
CA ALA A 16 -19.62 52.68 -26.01
C ALA A 16 -20.15 51.41 -25.32
N ILE A 17 -19.90 50.24 -25.94
CA ILE A 17 -20.07 48.97 -25.23
C ILE A 17 -18.95 48.93 -24.21
N LEU A 18 -19.27 49.31 -22.98
CA LEU A 18 -18.49 48.98 -21.81
C LEU A 18 -18.57 47.45 -21.66
N CYS A 19 -17.71 46.73 -22.39
CA CYS A 19 -17.39 45.35 -22.06
C CYS A 19 -16.61 45.41 -20.74
N ALA A 20 -17.35 45.48 -19.63
CA ALA A 20 -16.87 44.97 -18.37
C ALA A 20 -16.62 43.48 -18.59
N PHE A 21 -15.43 43.15 -19.09
CA PHE A 21 -14.83 41.85 -18.88
C PHE A 21 -14.74 41.71 -17.37
N GLY A 22 -15.80 41.16 -16.78
CA GLY A 22 -15.71 40.48 -15.51
C GLY A 22 -14.64 39.44 -15.73
N ALA A 23 -13.42 39.74 -15.25
CA ALA A 23 -12.41 38.76 -15.00
C ALA A 23 -13.04 37.82 -13.98
N SER A 24 -13.75 36.81 -14.47
CA SER A 24 -14.04 35.60 -13.75
C SER A 24 -12.67 35.04 -13.42
N ASN A 25 -12.15 35.45 -12.26
CA ASN A 25 -11.17 34.70 -11.50
C ASN A 25 -11.84 33.37 -11.12
N ALA A 26 -12.12 32.53 -12.11
CA ALA A 26 -11.99 31.11 -11.92
C ALA A 26 -10.51 30.94 -11.57
N ARG A 27 -10.21 31.03 -10.26
CA ARG A 27 -9.05 30.37 -9.70
C ARG A 27 -9.14 28.98 -10.31
N ALA A 28 -8.30 28.68 -11.30
CA ALA A 28 -8.02 27.32 -11.67
C ALA A 28 -7.58 26.70 -10.35
N ALA A 29 -8.49 26.00 -9.70
CA ALA A 29 -8.23 25.35 -8.45
C ALA A 29 -7.05 24.45 -8.81
N ASN A 30 -5.89 24.78 -8.26
CA ASN A 30 -4.67 24.02 -8.46
C ASN A 30 -4.88 22.71 -7.70
N THR A 31 -5.78 21.85 -8.19
CA THR A 31 -6.25 20.64 -7.52
C THR A 31 -5.23 19.57 -7.76
N ARG A 32 -4.07 19.76 -7.14
CA ARG A 32 -3.11 18.68 -6.94
C ARG A 32 -3.89 17.50 -6.35
N PRO A 33 -3.74 16.30 -6.91
CA PRO A 33 -4.52 15.16 -6.47
C PRO A 33 -4.09 14.73 -5.07
N ASN A 34 -5.05 14.19 -4.32
CA ASN A 34 -4.74 13.39 -3.15
C ASN A 34 -4.17 12.04 -3.60
N VAL A 35 -3.18 11.54 -2.88
CA VAL A 35 -2.51 10.27 -3.19
C VAL A 35 -2.65 9.35 -1.97
N LEU A 36 -3.32 8.22 -2.15
CA LEU A 36 -3.39 7.14 -1.16
C LEU A 36 -2.63 5.94 -1.70
N LEU A 37 -1.55 5.56 -1.03
CA LEU A 37 -0.78 4.36 -1.32
C LEU A 37 -1.13 3.28 -0.30
N ILE A 38 -1.81 2.23 -0.75
CA ILE A 38 -2.14 1.06 0.07
C ILE A 38 -1.12 -0.04 -0.22
N LEU A 39 -0.41 -0.49 0.81
CA LEU A 39 0.61 -1.54 0.72
C LEU A 39 0.26 -2.69 1.66
N ALA A 40 0.11 -3.89 1.11
CA ALA A 40 0.04 -5.14 1.86
C ALA A 40 1.44 -5.74 2.07
N ASP A 41 1.60 -6.64 3.03
CA ASP A 41 2.89 -7.24 3.40
C ASP A 41 2.81 -8.76 3.23
N ASP A 42 3.56 -9.29 2.27
CA ASP A 42 3.56 -10.70 1.82
C ASP A 42 2.27 -11.18 1.13
N LEU A 43 1.50 -10.28 0.52
CA LEU A 43 0.38 -10.65 -0.35
C LEU A 43 0.89 -11.24 -1.68
N GLY A 44 0.50 -12.46 -2.00
CA GLY A 44 0.91 -13.17 -3.21
C GLY A 44 0.25 -12.64 -4.48
N PHE A 45 0.93 -12.84 -5.61
CA PHE A 45 0.49 -12.40 -6.95
C PHE A 45 -0.96 -12.80 -7.27
N SER A 46 -1.32 -14.05 -6.99
CA SER A 46 -2.62 -14.64 -7.33
C SER A 46 -3.53 -14.82 -6.12
N ASP A 47 -3.33 -14.08 -5.04
CA ASP A 47 -4.17 -14.20 -3.84
C ASP A 47 -5.50 -13.45 -4.00
N LEU A 48 -5.52 -12.38 -4.81
CA LEU A 48 -6.71 -11.59 -5.10
C LEU A 48 -7.58 -12.25 -6.18
N GLY A 49 -8.89 -12.11 -6.06
CA GLY A 49 -9.86 -12.60 -7.05
C GLY A 49 -9.57 -12.09 -8.47
N CYS A 50 -9.22 -10.81 -8.60
CA CYS A 50 -8.85 -10.20 -9.87
C CYS A 50 -7.52 -10.69 -10.47
N TYR A 51 -6.78 -11.56 -9.77
CA TYR A 51 -5.61 -12.31 -10.26
C TYR A 51 -5.81 -13.84 -10.14
N GLY A 52 -7.06 -14.30 -10.07
CA GLY A 52 -7.41 -15.72 -10.07
C GLY A 52 -7.48 -16.37 -8.68
N GLY A 53 -7.30 -15.63 -7.59
CA GLY A 53 -7.36 -16.13 -6.21
C GLY A 53 -8.77 -16.46 -5.72
N GLU A 54 -8.91 -17.46 -4.84
CA GLU A 54 -10.19 -17.90 -4.23
C GLU A 54 -10.58 -17.13 -2.95
N ILE A 55 -9.74 -16.20 -2.53
CA ILE A 55 -10.00 -15.35 -1.37
C ILE A 55 -11.03 -14.32 -1.79
N ASP A 56 -12.07 -14.11 -0.98
CA ASP A 56 -13.12 -13.16 -1.30
C ASP A 56 -12.60 -11.74 -1.07
N THR A 57 -12.15 -11.08 -2.14
CA THR A 57 -11.56 -9.73 -2.13
C THR A 57 -12.40 -8.68 -2.88
N PRO A 58 -13.72 -8.60 -2.67
CA PRO A 58 -14.64 -7.87 -3.55
C PRO A 58 -14.33 -6.38 -3.70
N ASN A 59 -13.77 -5.74 -2.65
CA ASN A 59 -13.38 -4.34 -2.72
C ASN A 59 -12.18 -4.10 -3.65
N LEU A 60 -11.18 -4.99 -3.60
CA LEU A 60 -10.00 -4.91 -4.48
C LEU A 60 -10.37 -5.32 -5.90
N ASP A 61 -11.26 -6.31 -6.05
CA ASP A 61 -11.77 -6.74 -7.36
C ASP A 61 -12.57 -5.63 -8.03
N ARG A 62 -13.39 -4.89 -7.27
CA ARG A 62 -14.12 -3.72 -7.76
C ARG A 62 -13.19 -2.57 -8.16
N LEU A 63 -12.14 -2.30 -7.37
CA LEU A 63 -11.13 -1.29 -7.71
C LEU A 63 -10.39 -1.67 -9.00
N ALA A 64 -10.04 -2.95 -9.15
CA ALA A 64 -9.42 -3.49 -10.35
C ALA A 64 -10.33 -3.37 -11.59
N ALA A 65 -11.62 -3.66 -11.46
CA ALA A 65 -12.58 -3.59 -12.56
C ALA A 65 -12.84 -2.15 -13.04
N GLY A 66 -12.81 -1.18 -12.12
CA GLY A 66 -12.98 0.25 -12.42
C GLY A 66 -11.67 1.02 -12.62
N GLY A 67 -10.53 0.32 -12.65
CA GLY A 67 -9.20 0.94 -12.64
C GLY A 67 -8.22 0.24 -13.58
N LEU A 68 -6.94 0.36 -13.26
CA LEU A 68 -5.86 -0.28 -14.00
C LEU A 68 -5.23 -1.40 -13.17
N ARG A 69 -4.94 -2.52 -13.82
CA ARG A 69 -4.20 -3.67 -13.25
C ARG A 69 -2.92 -3.89 -14.04
N TYR A 70 -1.92 -4.46 -13.38
CA TYR A 70 -0.62 -4.77 -13.97
C TYR A 70 -0.33 -6.26 -13.82
N THR A 71 -0.10 -6.96 -14.93
CA THR A 71 0.36 -8.35 -14.93
C THR A 71 1.88 -8.47 -14.77
N GLN A 72 2.60 -7.35 -14.95
CA GLN A 72 4.05 -7.23 -14.85
C GLN A 72 4.37 -6.03 -13.94
N PHE A 73 4.34 -6.26 -12.63
CA PHE A 73 4.70 -5.28 -11.59
C PHE A 73 5.67 -5.92 -10.62
N TYR A 74 6.74 -5.20 -10.26
CA TYR A 74 7.86 -5.76 -9.50
C TYR A 74 8.13 -4.96 -8.24
N ASN A 75 8.43 -5.68 -7.17
CA ASN A 75 8.98 -5.17 -5.94
C ASN A 75 10.37 -5.77 -5.71
N THR A 76 11.01 -5.48 -4.59
CA THR A 76 12.22 -6.19 -4.18
C THR A 76 11.84 -7.47 -3.43
N ALA A 77 12.76 -8.41 -3.28
CA ALA A 77 12.50 -9.70 -2.61
C ALA A 77 12.16 -9.64 -1.10
N ARG A 78 12.10 -8.46 -0.47
CA ARG A 78 11.93 -8.27 0.98
C ARG A 78 11.21 -6.96 1.29
N CYS A 79 10.66 -6.86 2.50
CA CYS A 79 9.87 -5.72 2.94
C CYS A 79 10.66 -4.39 2.98
N TRP A 80 11.78 -4.31 3.72
CA TRP A 80 12.48 -3.03 3.89
C TRP A 80 13.14 -2.45 2.62
N PRO A 81 13.73 -3.24 1.69
CA PRO A 81 14.26 -2.68 0.45
C PRO A 81 13.13 -2.16 -0.45
N THR A 82 11.98 -2.84 -0.50
CA THR A 82 10.79 -2.39 -1.25
C THR A 82 10.27 -1.07 -0.71
N ARG A 83 10.11 -0.98 0.61
CA ARG A 83 9.58 0.24 1.27
C ARG A 83 10.52 1.42 1.09
N ALA A 84 11.84 1.18 1.16
CA ALA A 84 12.84 2.18 0.83
C ALA A 84 12.74 2.63 -0.64
N ALA A 85 12.62 1.70 -1.59
CA ALA A 85 12.50 2.03 -3.01
C ALA A 85 11.23 2.85 -3.31
N ILE A 86 10.09 2.46 -2.75
CA ILE A 86 8.81 3.18 -2.87
C ILE A 86 8.94 4.62 -2.40
N LEU A 87 9.54 4.84 -1.23
CA LEU A 87 9.53 6.15 -0.57
C LEU A 87 10.69 7.05 -0.99
N THR A 88 11.77 6.48 -1.54
CA THR A 88 12.93 7.27 -2.01
C THR A 88 12.93 7.45 -3.53
N GLY A 89 12.33 6.54 -4.29
CA GLY A 89 12.42 6.48 -5.74
C GLY A 89 13.75 5.89 -6.27
N TYR A 90 14.59 5.34 -5.40
CA TYR A 90 15.90 4.77 -5.76
C TYR A 90 15.96 3.26 -5.52
N TYR A 91 16.87 2.57 -6.21
CA TYR A 91 17.18 1.19 -5.86
C TYR A 91 17.70 1.10 -4.43
N ALA A 92 17.26 0.07 -3.70
CA ALA A 92 17.61 -0.08 -2.28
C ALA A 92 19.12 -0.13 -2.02
N GLN A 93 19.90 -0.65 -2.98
CA GLN A 93 21.36 -0.68 -2.94
C GLN A 93 21.95 0.74 -2.92
N GLN A 94 21.43 1.65 -3.74
CA GLN A 94 21.90 3.05 -3.83
C GLN A 94 21.71 3.80 -2.51
N VAL A 95 20.66 3.43 -1.76
CA VAL A 95 20.30 4.08 -0.49
C VAL A 95 20.71 3.26 0.73
N ARG A 96 21.58 2.25 0.57
CA ARG A 96 22.12 1.40 1.66
C ARG A 96 21.09 0.55 2.40
N ARG A 97 19.97 0.24 1.74
CA ARG A 97 18.82 -0.51 2.29
C ARG A 97 18.69 -1.94 1.76
N ASP A 98 19.72 -2.49 1.12
CA ASP A 98 19.70 -3.86 0.58
C ASP A 98 20.61 -4.87 1.32
N GLY A 99 21.39 -4.42 2.31
CA GLY A 99 22.36 -5.26 3.04
C GLY A 99 21.78 -6.58 3.54
N PHE A 100 22.47 -7.69 3.22
CA PHE A 100 22.06 -9.07 3.57
C PHE A 100 22.96 -9.71 4.63
N SER A 101 24.21 -9.27 4.80
CA SER A 101 25.15 -10.01 5.63
C SER A 101 24.79 -9.91 7.13
N ARG A 102 25.23 -10.90 7.93
CA ARG A 102 25.11 -10.83 9.41
C ARG A 102 25.78 -9.58 10.00
N GLN A 103 26.70 -8.96 9.26
CA GLN A 103 27.42 -7.75 9.64
C GLN A 103 26.73 -6.48 9.08
N GLU A 104 26.08 -6.58 7.91
CA GLU A 104 25.34 -5.50 7.24
C GLU A 104 23.84 -5.77 7.31
N HIS A 105 23.25 -5.45 8.46
CA HIS A 105 21.81 -5.51 8.62
C HIS A 105 21.15 -4.38 7.81
N GLY A 106 20.84 -4.62 6.53
CA GLY A 106 20.23 -3.62 5.64
C GLY A 106 18.97 -2.97 6.20
N ALA A 107 18.20 -3.70 7.01
CA ALA A 107 17.04 -3.17 7.73
C ALA A 107 17.38 -2.12 8.81
N ARG A 108 18.60 -2.16 9.36
CA ARG A 108 19.11 -1.26 10.42
C ARG A 108 20.03 -0.17 9.87
N ASN A 109 20.50 -0.30 8.63
CA ASN A 109 21.32 0.72 7.99
C ASN A 109 20.55 2.04 7.84
N GLN A 110 21.19 3.16 8.12
CA GLN A 110 20.63 4.48 7.82
C GLN A 110 20.80 4.79 6.34
N ARG A 111 19.77 5.39 5.72
CA ARG A 111 19.92 5.93 4.38
C ARG A 111 20.90 7.11 4.39
N PRO A 112 21.60 7.36 3.27
CA PRO A 112 22.30 8.62 3.06
C PRO A 112 21.35 9.82 3.19
N GLU A 113 21.83 10.94 3.75
CA GLU A 113 21.02 12.16 3.95
C GLU A 113 20.42 12.71 2.64
N TRP A 114 21.10 12.52 1.51
CA TRP A 114 20.61 12.96 0.20
C TRP A 114 19.36 12.19 -0.28
N ALA A 115 19.14 10.97 0.23
CA ALA A 115 18.11 10.07 -0.23
C ALA A 115 16.76 10.34 0.45
N ARG A 116 16.32 11.60 0.51
CA ARG A 116 15.11 12.07 1.22
C ARG A 116 13.86 11.28 0.87
N LEU A 117 12.89 11.24 1.78
CA LEU A 117 11.64 10.51 1.54
C LEU A 117 10.59 11.36 0.81
N LEU A 118 9.68 10.69 0.09
CA LEU A 118 8.60 11.30 -0.67
C LEU A 118 7.81 12.38 0.10
N PRO A 119 7.42 12.22 1.38
CA PRO A 119 6.77 13.29 2.15
C PRO A 119 7.56 14.61 2.19
N GLU A 120 8.88 14.54 2.23
CA GLU A 120 9.74 15.72 2.27
C GLU A 120 9.78 16.46 0.92
N PHE A 121 9.65 15.74 -0.19
CA PHE A 121 9.52 16.32 -1.52
C PHE A 121 8.13 16.90 -1.77
N LEU A 122 7.09 16.31 -1.18
CA LEU A 122 5.72 16.78 -1.34
C LEU A 122 5.38 18.01 -0.48
N ARG A 123 6.05 18.17 0.67
CA ARG A 123 5.79 19.28 1.61
C ARG A 123 5.89 20.68 0.98
N PRO A 124 6.94 21.05 0.20
CA PRO A 124 7.00 22.34 -0.49
C PRO A 124 5.85 22.59 -1.48
N HIS A 125 5.16 21.53 -1.92
CA HIS A 125 4.00 21.60 -2.82
C HIS A 125 2.65 21.66 -2.08
N GLY A 126 2.69 21.83 -0.75
CA GLY A 126 1.50 22.03 0.08
C GLY A 126 0.82 20.75 0.54
N TYR A 127 1.41 19.58 0.28
CA TYR A 127 0.88 18.31 0.75
C TYR A 127 0.99 18.17 2.27
N ARG A 128 -0.06 17.63 2.88
CA ARG A 128 0.05 16.96 4.18
C ARG A 128 0.30 15.47 3.98
N SER A 129 1.21 14.89 4.75
CA SER A 129 1.58 13.48 4.61
C SER A 129 1.19 12.67 5.85
N TYR A 130 0.59 11.50 5.65
CA TYR A 130 0.13 10.61 6.72
C TYR A 130 0.72 9.20 6.56
N HIS A 131 1.06 8.55 7.68
CA HIS A 131 1.52 7.16 7.71
C HIS A 131 0.61 6.32 8.61
N SER A 132 0.34 5.08 8.23
CA SER A 132 -0.44 4.15 9.07
C SER A 132 0.04 2.71 8.86
N GLY A 133 0.57 2.10 9.92
CA GLY A 133 0.96 0.69 9.96
C GLY A 133 2.46 0.44 9.98
N LYS A 134 2.94 -0.48 9.16
CA LYS A 134 4.32 -0.94 9.15
C LYS A 134 5.24 0.07 8.45
N TRP A 135 6.26 0.52 9.18
CA TRP A 135 7.25 1.46 8.65
C TRP A 135 8.41 0.75 7.92
N HIS A 136 9.32 0.14 8.67
CA HIS A 136 10.45 -0.68 8.19
C HIS A 136 11.42 0.00 7.20
N VAL A 137 11.57 1.32 7.28
CA VAL A 137 12.64 2.08 6.61
C VAL A 137 13.71 2.41 7.65
N ASP A 138 13.93 3.67 8.00
CA ASP A 138 14.81 4.13 9.05
C ASP A 138 14.16 5.30 9.81
N GLY A 139 14.64 5.58 11.02
CA GLY A 139 14.04 6.59 11.91
C GLY A 139 12.57 6.32 12.27
N LEU A 140 11.94 7.33 12.86
CA LEU A 140 10.50 7.33 13.14
C LEU A 140 9.75 8.16 12.07
N PRO A 141 8.52 7.76 11.66
CA PRO A 141 7.87 8.37 10.50
C PRO A 141 7.67 9.89 10.56
N VAL A 142 7.29 10.47 11.71
CA VAL A 142 7.09 11.94 11.78
C VAL A 142 8.42 12.66 11.63
N ALA A 143 9.47 12.17 12.27
CA ALA A 143 10.85 12.65 12.07
C ALA A 143 11.33 12.52 10.61
N GLN A 144 10.73 11.62 9.82
CA GLN A 144 11.03 11.38 8.41
C GLN A 144 10.07 12.09 7.44
N GLY A 145 9.31 13.08 7.93
CA GLY A 145 8.57 14.02 7.09
C GLY A 145 7.06 13.87 7.09
N PHE A 146 6.50 12.85 7.74
CA PHE A 146 5.05 12.69 7.92
C PHE A 146 4.50 13.68 8.96
N ASP A 147 3.27 14.15 8.79
CA ASP A 147 2.57 15.03 9.73
C ASP A 147 1.86 14.27 10.84
N ARG A 148 1.32 13.08 10.53
CA ARG A 148 0.72 12.15 11.48
C ARG A 148 1.16 10.73 11.16
N SER A 149 1.28 9.89 12.19
CA SER A 149 1.73 8.51 12.03
C SER A 149 1.13 7.61 13.08
N TYR A 150 0.67 6.43 12.64
CA TYR A 150 0.59 5.26 13.50
C TYR A 150 1.63 4.25 13.04
N TYR A 151 2.57 3.89 13.91
CA TYR A 151 3.62 2.92 13.60
C TYR A 151 3.49 1.67 14.46
N LEU A 152 3.10 0.57 13.83
CA LEU A 152 3.14 -0.76 14.42
C LEU A 152 4.53 -1.37 14.22
N GLN A 153 5.40 -1.28 15.24
CA GLN A 153 6.74 -1.87 15.17
C GLN A 153 6.71 -3.39 15.42
N ASP A 154 5.81 -3.86 16.29
CA ASP A 154 5.59 -5.28 16.56
C ASP A 154 4.76 -5.95 15.46
N GLN A 155 5.36 -6.07 14.28
CA GLN A 155 4.70 -6.52 13.04
C GLN A 155 4.15 -7.96 13.11
N GLY A 156 4.57 -8.76 14.10
CA GLY A 156 4.08 -10.11 14.33
C GLY A 156 3.06 -10.27 15.47
N ARG A 157 2.61 -9.18 16.11
CA ARG A 157 1.61 -9.23 17.19
C ARG A 157 0.36 -8.46 16.79
N PHE A 158 -0.58 -9.17 16.16
CA PHE A 158 -1.80 -8.54 15.66
C PHE A 158 -2.83 -8.22 16.74
N PHE A 159 -2.85 -8.92 17.88
CA PHE A 159 -3.87 -8.73 18.93
C PHE A 159 -3.37 -7.98 20.17
N ASN A 160 -2.06 -7.97 20.40
CA ASN A 160 -1.46 -7.41 21.61
C ASN A 160 -0.02 -6.93 21.37
N PRO A 161 0.18 -5.96 20.46
CA PRO A 161 1.51 -5.38 20.26
C PRO A 161 2.00 -4.73 21.54
N ARG A 162 3.29 -4.92 21.82
CA ARG A 162 3.98 -4.30 22.96
C ARG A 162 4.70 -3.03 22.56
N ARG A 163 5.03 -2.90 21.27
CA ARG A 163 5.71 -1.73 20.74
C ARG A 163 5.00 -1.17 19.51
N HIS A 164 4.38 -0.02 19.72
CA HIS A 164 3.73 0.77 18.69
C HIS A 164 3.74 2.25 19.09
N TYR A 165 3.54 3.12 18.10
CA TYR A 165 3.70 4.56 18.29
C TYR A 165 2.56 5.32 17.62
N GLU A 166 2.16 6.42 18.23
CA GLU A 166 1.35 7.46 17.57
C GLU A 166 2.14 8.77 17.58
N ASP A 167 2.29 9.35 16.39
CA ASP A 167 3.07 10.57 16.15
C ASP A 167 4.46 10.53 16.79
N ASP A 168 5.16 9.41 16.57
CA ASP A 168 6.50 9.08 17.09
C ASP A 168 6.60 8.96 18.62
N LYS A 169 5.47 9.00 19.34
CA LYS A 169 5.41 8.73 20.78
C LYS A 169 5.07 7.27 21.04
N LEU A 170 5.85 6.61 21.89
CA LEU A 170 5.58 5.24 22.30
C LEU A 170 4.25 5.20 23.06
N LEU A 171 3.36 4.30 22.65
CA LEU A 171 2.11 4.04 23.33
C LEU A 171 2.26 2.89 24.32
N GLU A 172 1.33 2.82 25.28
CA GLU A 172 1.26 1.71 26.22
C GLU A 172 1.02 0.37 25.51
N PRO A 173 1.67 -0.72 25.95
CA PRO A 173 1.42 -2.05 25.42
C PRO A 173 -0.06 -2.42 25.42
N VAL A 174 -0.53 -3.00 24.33
CA VAL A 174 -1.90 -3.49 24.23
C VAL A 174 -2.06 -4.73 25.10
N ALA A 175 -3.03 -4.71 26.01
CA ALA A 175 -3.33 -5.81 26.90
C ALA A 175 -3.84 -7.05 26.12
N PRO A 176 -3.39 -8.27 26.48
CA PRO A 176 -3.99 -9.50 25.97
C PRO A 176 -5.49 -9.55 26.27
N GLY A 177 -6.29 -10.06 25.33
CA GLY A 177 -7.75 -10.19 25.48
C GLY A 177 -8.55 -8.89 25.26
N SER A 178 -7.90 -7.81 24.84
CA SER A 178 -8.60 -6.61 24.35
C SER A 178 -9.18 -6.83 22.94
N ASP A 179 -10.06 -5.93 22.51
CA ASP A 179 -10.64 -5.92 21.15
C ASP A 179 -9.67 -5.39 20.07
N TYR A 180 -8.40 -5.20 20.41
CA TYR A 180 -7.40 -4.71 19.47
C TYR A 180 -7.14 -5.75 18.38
N TYR A 181 -7.20 -5.31 17.12
CA TYR A 181 -6.71 -6.06 15.98
C TYR A 181 -5.96 -5.12 15.03
N ALA A 182 -4.68 -5.39 14.80
CA ALA A 182 -3.75 -4.52 14.10
C ALA A 182 -4.27 -4.03 12.73
N THR A 183 -4.86 -4.93 11.93
CA THR A 183 -5.42 -4.57 10.63
C THR A 183 -6.51 -3.51 10.75
N ILE A 184 -7.40 -3.64 11.73
CA ILE A 184 -8.47 -2.66 12.02
C ILE A 184 -7.86 -1.37 12.55
N SER A 185 -6.97 -1.44 13.55
CA SER A 185 -6.36 -0.25 14.15
C SER A 185 -5.56 0.59 13.14
N ILE A 186 -4.87 -0.05 12.19
CA ILE A 186 -4.17 0.61 11.09
C ILE A 186 -5.15 1.35 10.17
N ALA A 187 -6.26 0.69 9.78
CA ALA A 187 -7.29 1.29 8.95
C ALA A 187 -8.01 2.44 9.67
N ASP A 188 -8.35 2.25 10.95
CA ASP A 188 -9.01 3.26 11.77
C ASP A 188 -8.15 4.51 11.94
N HIS A 189 -6.85 4.35 12.18
CA HIS A 189 -5.94 5.50 12.20
C HIS A 189 -5.93 6.22 10.85
N ALA A 190 -5.89 5.49 9.74
CA ALA A 190 -5.93 6.11 8.43
C ALA A 190 -7.22 6.92 8.20
N ILE A 191 -8.37 6.35 8.57
CA ILE A 191 -9.67 7.02 8.51
C ILE A 191 -9.68 8.27 9.39
N ARG A 192 -9.15 8.21 10.62
CA ARG A 192 -9.04 9.38 11.50
C ARG A 192 -8.21 10.50 10.87
N CYS A 193 -7.08 10.20 10.25
CA CYS A 193 -6.29 11.21 9.53
C CYS A 193 -7.09 11.84 8.38
N LEU A 194 -7.85 11.06 7.62
CA LEU A 194 -8.65 11.58 6.51
C LEU A 194 -9.83 12.44 6.99
N GLN A 195 -10.47 12.05 8.10
CA GLN A 195 -11.53 12.84 8.74
C GLN A 195 -10.99 14.18 9.26
N ASP A 196 -9.87 14.17 9.98
CA ASP A 196 -9.18 15.39 10.45
C ASP A 196 -8.75 16.26 9.27
N HIS A 197 -8.21 15.66 8.21
CA HIS A 197 -7.83 16.38 7.00
C HIS A 197 -9.03 17.07 6.34
N ALA A 198 -10.16 16.38 6.20
CA ALA A 198 -11.37 16.95 5.63
C ALA A 198 -11.94 18.09 6.49
N GLN A 199 -11.82 18.01 7.81
CA GLN A 199 -12.32 19.04 8.72
C GLN A 199 -11.42 20.28 8.78
N HIS A 200 -10.10 20.08 8.85
CA HIS A 200 -9.16 21.15 9.19
C HIS A 200 -8.24 21.56 8.03
N HIS A 201 -8.16 20.74 6.97
CA HIS A 201 -7.16 20.89 5.91
C HIS A 201 -7.70 20.67 4.49
N ALA A 202 -9.03 20.70 4.28
CA ALA A 202 -9.67 20.41 2.98
C ALA A 202 -9.14 21.22 1.77
N GLY A 203 -8.53 22.38 2.01
CA GLY A 203 -7.89 23.20 0.96
C GLY A 203 -6.47 22.77 0.56
N LYS A 204 -5.92 21.70 1.16
CA LYS A 204 -4.57 21.17 0.90
C LYS A 204 -4.67 19.75 0.33
N PRO A 205 -3.77 19.32 -0.56
CA PRO A 205 -3.70 17.92 -0.96
C PRO A 205 -3.10 17.05 0.15
N PHE A 206 -3.34 15.74 0.12
CA PHE A 206 -2.67 14.78 1.00
C PHE A 206 -1.92 13.67 0.27
N PHE A 207 -0.90 13.14 0.93
CA PHE A 207 -0.29 11.84 0.64
C PHE A 207 -0.46 10.93 1.84
N HIS A 208 -1.02 9.74 1.65
CA HIS A 208 -1.22 8.78 2.74
C HIS A 208 -0.58 7.46 2.40
N TYR A 209 0.42 7.07 3.17
CA TYR A 209 1.07 5.77 3.10
C TYR A 209 0.42 4.81 4.11
N LEU A 210 -0.55 4.03 3.62
CA LEU A 210 -1.30 3.03 4.39
C LEU A 210 -0.66 1.66 4.19
N ALA A 211 0.15 1.24 5.14
CA ALA A 211 1.02 0.08 5.02
C ALA A 211 0.60 -1.01 6.02
N PHE A 212 -0.28 -1.91 5.61
CA PHE A 212 -0.72 -3.03 6.43
C PHE A 212 0.43 -3.99 6.77
N THR A 213 0.27 -4.71 7.87
CA THR A 213 1.10 -5.88 8.22
C THR A 213 0.50 -7.18 7.71
N ALA A 214 -0.80 -7.24 7.44
CA ALA A 214 -1.41 -8.43 6.84
C ALA A 214 -1.00 -8.59 5.36
N PRO A 215 -0.86 -9.82 4.86
CA PRO A 215 -0.96 -11.12 5.56
C PRO A 215 0.36 -11.69 6.14
N HIS A 216 1.39 -10.87 6.37
CA HIS A 216 2.73 -11.30 6.86
C HIS A 216 2.66 -12.21 8.11
N PHE A 217 3.56 -13.20 8.16
CA PHE A 217 3.69 -14.14 9.27
C PHE A 217 4.05 -13.45 10.60
N PRO A 218 3.58 -13.96 11.77
CA PRO A 218 2.66 -15.07 12.00
C PRO A 218 1.23 -14.81 11.54
N LEU A 219 0.56 -15.88 11.08
CA LEU A 219 -0.77 -15.83 10.48
C LEU A 219 -1.85 -15.62 11.56
N HIS A 220 -2.27 -14.38 11.76
CA HIS A 220 -3.32 -14.00 12.69
C HIS A 220 -4.53 -13.41 11.96
N ALA A 221 -5.70 -13.99 12.17
CA ALA A 221 -6.98 -13.52 11.64
C ALA A 221 -8.07 -13.60 12.70
N LEU A 222 -9.16 -12.85 12.52
CA LEU A 222 -10.29 -12.91 13.44
C LEU A 222 -11.00 -14.28 13.28
N PRO A 223 -11.61 -14.82 14.36
CA PRO A 223 -12.27 -16.13 14.30
C PRO A 223 -13.32 -16.26 13.18
N GLN A 224 -14.09 -15.21 12.93
CA GLN A 224 -15.08 -15.17 11.86
C GLN A 224 -14.45 -15.23 10.46
N ASP A 225 -13.28 -14.62 10.26
CA ASP A 225 -12.57 -14.67 8.98
C ASP A 225 -12.02 -16.08 8.74
N ILE A 226 -11.49 -16.73 9.78
CA ILE A 226 -11.05 -18.13 9.71
C ILE A 226 -12.24 -19.05 9.40
N ALA A 227 -13.35 -18.89 10.12
CA ALA A 227 -14.55 -19.70 9.97
C ALA A 227 -15.12 -19.64 8.55
N LYS A 228 -15.11 -18.44 7.94
CA LYS A 228 -15.56 -18.20 6.56
C LYS A 228 -14.86 -19.11 5.55
N TYR A 229 -13.56 -19.36 5.71
CA TYR A 229 -12.78 -20.14 4.75
C TYR A 229 -12.60 -21.62 5.13
N ARG A 230 -13.08 -22.04 6.31
CA ARG A 230 -12.83 -23.38 6.85
C ARG A 230 -13.19 -24.51 5.89
N GLN A 231 -14.36 -24.43 5.24
CA GLN A 231 -14.79 -25.47 4.29
C GLN A 231 -14.08 -25.34 2.94
N ARG A 232 -13.72 -24.13 2.52
CA ARG A 232 -13.05 -23.88 1.23
C ARG A 232 -11.69 -24.55 1.16
N TYR A 233 -10.93 -24.52 2.26
CA TYR A 233 -9.58 -25.10 2.32
C TYR A 233 -9.54 -26.61 2.62
N ARG A 234 -10.68 -27.24 2.93
CA ARG A 234 -10.74 -28.68 3.26
C ARG A 234 -10.44 -29.61 2.10
N VAL A 235 -10.61 -29.16 0.87
CA VAL A 235 -10.31 -29.97 -0.33
C VAL A 235 -8.82 -30.17 -0.56
N GLY A 236 -7.96 -29.48 0.20
CA GLY A 236 -6.52 -29.56 0.06
C GLY A 236 -5.95 -28.56 -0.94
N TRP A 237 -4.69 -28.20 -0.71
CA TRP A 237 -4.01 -27.14 -1.47
C TRP A 237 -3.72 -27.55 -2.92
N ASP A 238 -3.56 -28.84 -3.24
CA ASP A 238 -3.37 -29.32 -4.62
C ASP A 238 -4.58 -29.01 -5.51
N LYS A 239 -5.80 -29.32 -5.04
CA LYS A 239 -7.05 -29.04 -5.76
C LYS A 239 -7.26 -27.52 -5.90
N LEU A 240 -6.95 -26.75 -4.87
CA LEU A 240 -7.04 -25.29 -4.90
C LEU A 240 -6.01 -24.67 -5.85
N ARG A 241 -4.79 -25.19 -5.88
CA ARG A 241 -3.75 -24.76 -6.80
C ARG A 241 -4.17 -24.96 -8.25
N ALA A 242 -4.73 -26.12 -8.58
CA ALA A 242 -5.27 -26.39 -9.91
C ALA A 242 -6.42 -25.43 -10.28
N ALA A 243 -7.37 -25.21 -9.36
CA ALA A 243 -8.49 -24.30 -9.56
C ALA A 243 -8.06 -22.83 -9.69
N ARG A 244 -7.03 -22.40 -8.94
CA ARG A 244 -6.42 -21.07 -9.06
C ARG A 244 -5.73 -20.90 -10.42
N TRP A 245 -4.97 -21.91 -10.85
CA TRP A 245 -4.34 -21.89 -12.17
C TRP A 245 -5.35 -21.78 -13.31
N GLN A 246 -6.41 -22.60 -13.27
CA GLN A 246 -7.47 -22.54 -14.28
C GLN A 246 -8.07 -21.13 -14.39
N ARG A 247 -8.34 -20.46 -13.26
CA ARG A 247 -8.86 -19.08 -13.26
C ARG A 247 -7.87 -18.06 -13.80
N ILE A 248 -6.57 -18.22 -13.51
CA ILE A 248 -5.51 -17.38 -14.11
C ILE A 248 -5.51 -17.50 -15.64
N GLN A 249 -5.67 -18.72 -16.17
CA GLN A 249 -5.79 -18.99 -17.61
C GLN A 249 -7.06 -18.38 -18.20
N GLU A 250 -8.21 -18.56 -17.56
CA GLU A 250 -9.51 -18.00 -18.00
C GLU A 250 -9.49 -16.46 -18.03
N LEU A 251 -8.73 -15.84 -17.13
CA LEU A 251 -8.52 -14.38 -17.10
C LEU A 251 -7.50 -13.90 -18.15
N GLY A 252 -6.80 -14.81 -18.85
CA GLY A 252 -5.78 -14.47 -19.85
C GLY A 252 -4.54 -13.78 -19.28
N ILE A 253 -4.21 -14.01 -18.00
CA ILE A 253 -3.11 -13.32 -17.32
C ILE A 253 -1.75 -13.96 -17.64
N ILE A 254 -1.71 -15.29 -17.67
CA ILE A 254 -0.52 -16.08 -17.97
C ILE A 254 -0.94 -17.13 -18.99
N ASP A 255 -0.09 -17.42 -19.96
CA ASP A 255 -0.20 -18.61 -20.83
C ASP A 255 0.95 -19.57 -20.48
N GLY A 256 0.68 -20.88 -20.50
CA GLY A 256 1.70 -21.89 -20.26
C GLY A 256 1.24 -23.07 -19.40
N GLN A 257 2.20 -23.70 -18.74
CA GLN A 257 1.97 -24.86 -17.88
C GLN A 257 2.10 -24.48 -16.41
N LEU A 258 1.23 -25.07 -15.60
CA LEU A 258 1.34 -24.97 -14.15
C LEU A 258 2.62 -25.70 -13.72
N SER A 259 3.49 -25.03 -12.97
CA SER A 259 4.76 -25.62 -12.53
C SER A 259 4.53 -26.90 -11.71
N ASP A 260 5.54 -27.75 -11.60
CA ASP A 260 5.50 -28.81 -10.59
C ASP A 260 5.63 -28.22 -9.18
N VAL A 261 5.25 -29.02 -8.19
CA VAL A 261 5.46 -28.68 -6.77
C VAL A 261 6.74 -29.34 -6.31
N GLU A 262 7.65 -28.54 -5.77
CA GLU A 262 8.89 -29.00 -5.16
C GLU A 262 8.62 -29.62 -3.77
N ARG A 263 8.11 -30.85 -3.74
CA ARG A 263 7.69 -31.56 -2.51
C ARG A 263 8.81 -31.83 -1.51
N GLU A 264 10.05 -31.85 -1.98
CA GLU A 264 11.23 -32.09 -1.14
C GLU A 264 11.87 -30.79 -0.60
N ILE A 265 11.37 -29.62 -0.99
CA ILE A 265 11.89 -28.34 -0.55
C ILE A 265 11.06 -27.83 0.64
N GLY A 266 11.69 -27.81 1.80
CA GLY A 266 11.18 -27.19 3.02
C GLY A 266 11.73 -25.79 3.26
N PRO A 267 11.36 -25.14 4.37
CA PRO A 267 12.06 -23.95 4.85
C PRO A 267 13.57 -24.23 4.94
N PRO A 268 14.44 -23.26 4.59
CA PRO A 268 15.90 -23.46 4.59
C PRO A 268 16.50 -23.69 5.99
N TYR A 269 15.65 -23.66 7.03
CA TYR A 269 16.00 -23.89 8.41
C TYR A 269 15.26 -25.15 8.90
N HIS A 270 16.02 -26.17 9.29
CA HIS A 270 15.47 -27.28 10.07
C HIS A 270 15.24 -26.79 11.50
N PHE A 271 14.00 -26.90 11.99
CA PHE A 271 13.63 -26.56 13.37
C PHE A 271 13.29 -27.82 14.17
N PRO A 272 14.24 -28.75 14.40
CA PRO A 272 13.95 -30.06 14.99
C PRO A 272 13.33 -29.95 16.39
N GLU A 273 13.85 -29.03 17.22
CA GLU A 273 13.30 -28.78 18.56
C GLU A 273 11.87 -28.20 18.52
N ALA A 274 11.52 -27.45 17.46
CA ALA A 274 10.17 -26.92 17.31
C ALA A 274 9.20 -28.03 16.89
N LEU A 275 9.61 -28.91 15.97
CA LEU A 275 8.81 -30.06 15.55
C LEU A 275 8.58 -31.04 16.72
N GLU A 276 9.58 -31.27 17.56
CA GLU A 276 9.42 -32.07 18.78
C GLU A 276 8.36 -31.48 19.72
N LYS A 277 8.34 -30.15 19.88
CA LYS A 277 7.34 -29.43 20.70
C LYS A 277 5.94 -29.45 20.09
N LEU A 278 5.83 -29.33 18.78
CA LEU A 278 4.54 -29.26 18.09
C LEU A 278 3.91 -30.65 17.88
N GLY A 279 4.73 -31.71 17.89
CA GLY A 279 4.28 -33.09 17.85
C GLY A 279 4.38 -33.75 16.47
N PRO A 280 4.07 -35.06 16.40
CA PRO A 280 4.37 -35.90 15.23
C PRO A 280 3.54 -35.61 13.98
N GLY A 281 2.52 -34.75 14.07
CA GLY A 281 1.71 -34.31 12.93
C GLY A 281 2.32 -33.15 12.13
N GLU A 282 3.36 -32.49 12.67
CA GLU A 282 4.03 -31.39 11.98
C GLU A 282 5.13 -31.87 11.05
N ILE A 283 5.24 -31.16 9.93
CA ILE A 283 6.12 -31.49 8.82
C ILE A 283 6.82 -30.21 8.35
N ASN A 284 8.08 -30.34 7.94
CA ASN A 284 8.86 -29.22 7.40
C ASN A 284 8.86 -29.19 5.87
N ARG A 285 7.94 -29.89 5.20
CA ARG A 285 7.86 -29.98 3.74
C ARG A 285 6.40 -29.96 3.28
N PRO A 286 6.11 -29.56 2.02
CA PRO A 286 4.76 -29.61 1.49
C PRO A 286 4.30 -31.06 1.34
N LEU A 287 3.39 -31.53 2.20
CA LEU A 287 2.68 -32.79 1.97
C LEU A 287 1.39 -32.54 1.20
N GLY A 288 1.07 -33.45 0.29
CA GLY A 288 -0.23 -33.49 -0.35
C GLY A 288 -1.31 -33.72 0.70
N TRP A 289 -2.46 -33.08 0.52
CA TRP A 289 -3.61 -33.36 1.37
C TRP A 289 -4.10 -34.77 1.01
N LEU A 290 -3.90 -35.74 1.90
CA LEU A 290 -4.46 -37.08 1.73
C LEU A 290 -5.96 -37.01 2.02
N ASP A 291 -6.77 -37.51 1.10
CA ASP A 291 -8.23 -37.57 1.23
C ASP A 291 -8.66 -38.41 2.46
#